data_AF-A0A944XBG7-F1
#
_entry.id   AF-A0A944XBG7-F1
#
_cell.length_a   1.000
_cell.length_b   1.000
_cell.length_c   1.000
_cell.angle_alpha   90.00
_cell.angle_beta   90.00
_cell.angle_gamma   90.00
#
_symmetry.space_group_name_H-M   'P 1'
#
loop_
_entity.id
_entity.type
_entity.pdbx_description
1 polymer ?
#
loop_
_entity_poly.entity_id
_entity_poly.type
_entity_poly.pdbx_seq_one_letter_code
_entity_poly.pdbx_strand_id
1 'polypeptide(L)'
;MAYCLEVDETLEAAIRRIAHEQFKRCLLRLTADGEDRDDDIHSARKSMKRMRGLIRLVRPVLGNPLYTLENDAYREAAGQLSGLRDATVLISTLESVHKDLPEDLGPAAGAVQAWLIKRRADAYATADPQDDAIAQVVVDLHAADARVEDWPLAGLDWSQLAAGIRPIYAKGRKEYDECCWRPSVHSLHDWRKRVKYLWYHLQLLIPVWPGPMQALVDELDQLGDLLGLDHDCAVLAQVIREQMPDEMLETVQRDGVISAIFARRRRIEESCRLLGSRLYAEKAGAFVDRLEKYWASWQEEQQMLLRPPAAAPDVAGAREAQEGEPAMQTPAVLAPPPSAPGEPVCVVDLPCQTGEGPVWHQGEECLYWLDIPNGRLYRFDPSTDENQLVYERTGGAIGGFTIQSDGALLLFMDRGTIGVWRGEGQELEILVEEIEPERESRFNDVIADPAGRVFCGTMSGPGGKGRLYRLDIDGSLTELLDEIGCSNGMGFTPTDERLYYIDSPTKLISRFDYDAATGDLSGREVFVDSTKDDGVPDGMTVDAEGCVWCARWDGSCLVRYDPKGREIQRVHFPTRKVSCASFGGPDLQDLYVTTAGGQDREANGPLAGSLFRLRPGVQGRAEFRSRIGVTGP
;
A
#
# COMPACT_ATOMS: atom_id res chain seq x y z
N MET A 1 4.40 -11.91 -4.47
CA MET A 1 3.65 -12.34 -3.26
C MET A 1 4.25 -13.63 -2.73
N ALA A 2 4.94 -13.60 -1.59
CA ALA A 2 5.49 -14.76 -0.88
C ALA A 2 4.53 -15.85 -0.40
N TYR A 3 3.24 -15.55 -0.42
CA TYR A 3 2.20 -16.46 0.08
C TYR A 3 1.20 -16.76 -1.05
N CYS A 4 1.72 -17.03 -2.24
CA CYS A 4 0.95 -17.54 -3.37
C CYS A 4 1.74 -18.58 -4.16
N LEU A 5 1.03 -19.32 -5.00
CA LEU A 5 1.66 -20.19 -5.99
C LEU A 5 2.47 -19.37 -7.00
N GLU A 6 3.55 -19.93 -7.50
CA GLU A 6 4.35 -19.35 -8.57
C GLU A 6 4.15 -20.10 -9.88
N VAL A 7 4.56 -19.44 -10.96
CA VAL A 7 4.64 -20.05 -12.29
C VAL A 7 5.76 -21.10 -12.23
N ASP A 8 5.52 -22.27 -12.84
CA ASP A 8 6.50 -23.36 -13.01
C ASP A 8 6.92 -24.15 -11.75
N GLU A 9 6.14 -24.12 -10.67
CA GLU A 9 6.38 -24.98 -9.49
C GLU A 9 5.29 -26.05 -9.27
N THR A 10 5.69 -27.18 -8.67
CA THR A 10 4.72 -28.19 -8.20
C THR A 10 4.04 -27.72 -6.92
N LEU A 11 2.85 -28.23 -6.62
CA LEU A 11 2.18 -27.94 -5.35
C LEU A 11 3.02 -28.33 -4.13
N GLU A 12 3.77 -29.43 -4.21
CA GLU A 12 4.71 -29.81 -3.16
C GLU A 12 5.79 -28.74 -2.95
N ALA A 13 6.45 -28.31 -4.03
CA ALA A 13 7.50 -27.30 -3.98
C ALA A 13 6.95 -25.97 -3.44
N ALA A 14 5.76 -25.57 -3.89
CA ALA A 14 5.09 -24.37 -3.44
C ALA A 14 4.83 -24.36 -1.93
N ILE A 15 4.24 -25.44 -1.40
CA ILE A 15 3.93 -25.54 0.04
C ILE A 15 5.22 -25.49 0.88
N ARG A 16 6.29 -26.19 0.46
CA ARG A 16 7.58 -26.15 1.16
C ARG A 16 8.21 -24.76 1.11
N ARG A 17 8.27 -24.15 -0.07
CA ARG A 17 8.80 -22.80 -0.28
C ARG A 17 8.09 -21.77 0.60
N ILE A 18 6.76 -21.76 0.57
CA ILE A 18 5.94 -20.84 1.37
C ILE A 18 6.16 -21.08 2.86
N ALA A 19 6.26 -22.35 3.30
CA ALA A 19 6.55 -22.68 4.69
C ALA A 19 7.90 -22.07 5.14
N HIS A 20 8.99 -22.36 4.42
CA HIS A 20 10.31 -21.81 4.72
C HIS A 20 10.35 -20.29 4.66
N GLU A 21 9.61 -19.68 3.75
CA GLU A 21 9.55 -18.23 3.67
C GLU A 21 8.83 -17.60 4.87
N GLN A 22 7.69 -18.15 5.30
CA GLN A 22 7.03 -17.65 6.52
C GLN A 22 7.91 -17.84 7.76
N PHE A 23 8.70 -18.93 7.82
CA PHE A 23 9.71 -19.11 8.85
C PHE A 23 10.79 -18.02 8.79
N LYS A 24 11.43 -17.80 7.64
CA LYS A 24 12.47 -16.76 7.46
C LYS A 24 11.97 -15.37 7.84
N ARG A 25 10.76 -15.01 7.43
CA ARG A 25 10.11 -13.73 7.80
C ARG A 25 9.90 -13.60 9.30
N CYS A 26 9.52 -14.70 9.96
CA CYS A 26 9.37 -14.72 11.40
C CYS A 26 10.72 -14.52 12.10
N LEU A 27 11.76 -15.25 11.67
CA LEU A 27 13.09 -15.18 12.24
C LEU A 27 13.70 -13.78 12.08
N LEU A 28 13.66 -13.22 10.86
CA LEU A 28 14.18 -11.89 10.55
C LEU A 28 13.65 -10.81 11.50
N ARG A 29 12.35 -10.88 11.83
CA ARG A 29 11.69 -9.94 12.74
C ARG A 29 12.09 -10.18 14.20
N LEU A 30 12.15 -11.43 14.64
CA LEU A 30 12.51 -11.76 16.02
C LEU A 30 13.98 -11.51 16.34
N THR A 31 14.86 -11.51 15.34
CA THR A 31 16.31 -11.25 15.49
C THR A 31 16.72 -9.85 15.06
N ALA A 32 15.77 -8.96 14.75
CA ALA A 32 16.10 -7.59 14.37
C ALA A 32 16.55 -6.77 15.59
N ASP A 33 17.67 -6.07 15.44
CA ASP A 33 18.16 -5.07 16.40
C ASP A 33 17.57 -3.69 16.03
N GLY A 34 16.24 -3.59 16.12
CA GLY A 34 15.47 -2.38 15.79
C GLY A 34 14.90 -1.67 17.01
N GLU A 35 14.63 -0.37 16.88
CA GLU A 35 14.00 0.45 17.94
C GLU A 35 12.52 0.11 18.18
N ASP A 36 11.85 -0.63 17.27
CA ASP A 36 10.43 -0.98 17.33
C ASP A 36 10.16 -2.49 17.52
N ARG A 37 10.45 -2.98 18.73
CA ARG A 37 10.30 -4.40 19.12
C ARG A 37 8.84 -4.89 19.03
N ASP A 38 7.87 -4.02 19.25
CA ASP A 38 6.45 -4.39 19.25
C ASP A 38 5.93 -4.68 17.85
N ASP A 39 6.30 -3.86 16.87
CA ASP A 39 5.94 -4.06 15.47
C ASP A 39 6.62 -5.30 14.87
N ASP A 40 7.85 -5.59 15.30
CA ASP A 40 8.56 -6.81 14.91
C ASP A 40 7.90 -8.07 15.48
N ILE A 41 7.52 -8.07 16.77
CA ILE A 41 6.75 -9.17 17.37
C ILE A 41 5.39 -9.32 16.70
N HIS A 42 4.72 -8.21 16.37
CA HIS A 42 3.45 -8.23 15.64
C HIS A 42 3.61 -8.92 14.28
N SER A 43 4.63 -8.53 13.53
CA SER A 43 4.94 -9.05 12.21
C SER A 43 5.31 -10.54 12.25
N ALA A 44 6.13 -10.95 13.22
CA ALA A 44 6.46 -12.36 13.47
C ALA A 44 5.20 -13.20 13.72
N ARG A 45 4.30 -12.73 14.59
CA ARG A 45 3.02 -13.41 14.88
C ARG A 45 2.11 -13.48 13.65
N LYS A 46 2.17 -12.53 12.72
CA LYS A 46 1.43 -12.59 11.45
C LYS A 46 1.95 -13.72 10.56
N SER A 47 3.27 -13.88 10.46
CA SER A 47 3.91 -14.99 9.73
C SER A 47 3.55 -16.36 10.34
N MET A 48 3.56 -16.49 11.67
CA MET A 48 3.12 -17.71 12.37
C MET A 48 1.65 -18.05 12.08
N LYS A 49 0.76 -17.05 11.96
CA LYS A 49 -0.65 -17.28 11.59
C LYS A 49 -0.79 -17.78 10.15
N ARG A 50 -0.01 -17.22 9.21
CA ARG A 50 0.06 -17.68 7.80
C ARG A 50 0.56 -19.12 7.72
N MET A 51 1.61 -19.46 8.46
CA MET A 51 2.11 -20.83 8.57
C MET A 51 1.04 -21.79 9.09
N ARG A 52 0.31 -21.43 10.15
CA ARG A 52 -0.80 -22.25 10.66
C ARG A 52 -1.95 -22.38 9.67
N GLY A 53 -2.20 -21.35 8.86
CA GLY A 53 -3.13 -21.41 7.72
C GLY A 53 -2.70 -22.46 6.71
N LEU A 54 -1.42 -22.47 6.34
CA LEU A 54 -0.81 -23.41 5.40
C LEU A 54 -0.89 -24.86 5.91
N ILE A 55 -0.42 -25.11 7.14
CA ILE A 55 -0.49 -26.43 7.80
C ILE A 55 -1.92 -26.96 7.83
N ARG A 56 -2.89 -26.07 8.05
CA ARG A 56 -4.31 -26.44 8.07
C ARG A 56 -4.87 -26.74 6.68
N LEU A 57 -4.38 -26.08 5.63
CA LEU A 57 -4.74 -26.37 4.24
C LEU A 57 -4.32 -27.79 3.85
N VAL A 58 -3.08 -28.15 4.15
CA VAL A 58 -2.52 -29.47 3.78
C VAL A 58 -2.74 -30.55 4.84
N ARG A 59 -3.56 -30.28 5.86
CA ARG A 59 -3.94 -31.27 6.89
C ARG A 59 -4.39 -32.63 6.34
N PRO A 60 -5.17 -32.72 5.24
CA PRO A 60 -5.55 -34.02 4.68
C PRO A 60 -4.36 -34.92 4.34
N VAL A 61 -3.22 -34.31 3.98
CA VAL A 61 -1.99 -34.99 3.59
C VAL A 61 -1.04 -35.19 4.78
N LEU A 62 -0.91 -34.21 5.67
CA LEU A 62 -0.08 -34.34 6.88
C LEU A 62 -0.60 -35.42 7.84
N GLY A 63 -1.92 -35.65 7.86
CA GLY A 63 -2.55 -36.49 8.87
C GLY A 63 -2.61 -35.81 10.25
N ASN A 64 -3.46 -36.33 11.13
CA ASN A 64 -3.75 -35.68 12.42
C ASN A 64 -2.53 -35.55 13.36
N PRO A 65 -1.64 -36.55 13.51
CA PRO A 65 -0.51 -36.43 14.42
C PRO A 65 0.45 -35.30 14.03
N LEU A 66 0.91 -35.28 12.78
CA LEU A 66 1.84 -34.27 12.27
C LEU A 66 1.18 -32.89 12.19
N TYR A 67 -0.07 -32.81 11.72
CA TYR A 67 -0.85 -31.56 11.76
C TYR A 67 -0.89 -30.94 13.16
N THR A 68 -1.14 -31.75 14.18
CA THR A 68 -1.26 -31.27 15.57
C THR A 68 0.09 -30.78 16.08
N LEU A 69 1.15 -31.57 15.87
CA LEU A 69 2.52 -31.21 16.23
C LEU A 69 2.92 -29.86 15.63
N GLU A 70 2.76 -29.69 14.32
CA GLU A 70 3.18 -28.45 13.64
C GLU A 70 2.29 -27.26 14.02
N ASN A 71 0.97 -27.43 14.01
CA ASN A 71 0.08 -26.34 14.39
C ASN A 71 0.32 -25.87 15.82
N ASP A 72 0.65 -26.79 16.74
CA ASP A 72 0.88 -26.48 18.14
C ASP A 72 2.22 -25.78 18.35
N ALA A 73 3.29 -26.19 17.67
CA ALA A 73 4.58 -25.49 17.71
C ALA A 73 4.43 -23.98 17.39
N TYR A 74 3.80 -23.65 16.25
CA TYR A 74 3.59 -22.25 15.87
C TYR A 74 2.55 -21.52 16.75
N ARG A 75 1.59 -22.25 17.34
CA ARG A 75 0.58 -21.66 18.24
C ARG A 75 1.19 -21.31 19.59
N GLU A 76 2.02 -22.19 20.13
CA GLU A 76 2.72 -22.02 21.41
C GLU A 76 3.78 -20.94 21.29
N ALA A 77 4.59 -20.95 20.22
CA ALA A 77 5.51 -19.86 19.90
C ALA A 77 4.80 -18.48 19.85
N ALA A 78 3.66 -18.39 19.16
CA ALA A 78 2.88 -17.16 19.11
C ALA A 78 2.27 -16.76 20.48
N GLY A 79 2.07 -17.72 21.38
CA GLY A 79 1.57 -17.52 22.74
C GLY A 79 2.65 -17.04 23.70
N GLN A 80 3.89 -17.54 23.57
CA GLN A 80 5.03 -17.06 24.35
C GLN A 80 5.32 -15.57 24.06
N LEU A 81 5.04 -15.11 22.84
CA LEU A 81 5.15 -13.70 22.42
C LEU A 81 3.91 -12.83 22.77
N SER A 82 2.99 -13.29 23.63
CA SER A 82 1.70 -12.63 23.82
C SER A 82 1.65 -11.50 24.87
N GLY A 83 2.79 -11.04 25.39
CA GLY A 83 2.88 -10.29 26.65
C GLY A 83 2.40 -8.83 26.73
N LEU A 84 2.34 -8.03 25.65
CA LEU A 84 2.17 -6.56 25.81
C LEU A 84 1.18 -5.87 24.85
N ARG A 85 0.35 -6.63 24.13
CA ARG A 85 -0.46 -6.06 23.03
C ARG A 85 -1.88 -5.64 23.39
N ASP A 86 -2.47 -6.23 24.43
CA ASP A 86 -3.90 -6.08 24.69
C ASP A 86 -4.29 -4.64 25.00
N ALA A 87 -3.43 -3.84 25.65
CA ALA A 87 -3.76 -2.46 26.01
C ALA A 87 -3.80 -1.50 24.80
N THR A 88 -2.89 -1.63 23.83
CA THR A 88 -2.85 -0.76 22.63
C THR A 88 -4.05 -1.00 21.72
N VAL A 89 -4.48 -2.26 21.56
CA VAL A 89 -5.69 -2.60 20.80
C VAL A 89 -6.93 -1.98 21.43
N LEU A 90 -7.02 -1.97 22.77
CA LEU A 90 -8.17 -1.39 23.47
C LEU A 90 -8.26 0.13 23.31
N ILE A 91 -7.12 0.84 23.29
CA ILE A 91 -7.08 2.30 23.04
C ILE A 91 -7.58 2.62 21.64
N SER A 92 -7.00 1.99 20.60
CA SER A 92 -7.43 2.20 19.21
C SER A 92 -8.90 1.80 18.97
N THR A 93 -9.38 0.77 19.69
CA THR A 93 -10.80 0.37 19.67
C THR A 93 -11.68 1.46 20.26
N LEU A 94 -11.31 2.04 21.41
CA LEU A 94 -12.05 3.14 22.03
C LEU A 94 -12.11 4.37 21.12
N GLU A 95 -11.01 4.72 20.46
CA GLU A 95 -10.94 5.80 19.47
C GLU A 95 -11.89 5.54 18.29
N SER A 96 -11.96 4.30 17.81
CA SER A 96 -12.90 3.91 16.75
C SER A 96 -14.37 4.02 17.16
N VAL A 97 -14.67 3.91 18.46
CA VAL A 97 -16.01 4.09 19.04
C VAL A 97 -16.30 5.56 19.30
N HIS A 98 -15.27 6.40 19.48
CA HIS A 98 -15.41 7.79 19.90
C HIS A 98 -16.29 8.63 18.96
N LYS A 99 -16.18 8.39 17.65
CA LYS A 99 -17.00 9.06 16.61
C LYS A 99 -18.51 8.76 16.73
N ASP A 100 -18.86 7.68 17.41
CA ASP A 100 -20.22 7.21 17.57
C ASP A 100 -20.77 7.50 18.98
N LEU A 101 -20.00 8.16 19.85
CA LEU A 101 -20.44 8.53 21.19
C LEU A 101 -21.31 9.80 21.16
N PRO A 102 -22.40 9.83 21.94
CA PRO A 102 -23.05 11.07 22.33
C PRO A 102 -22.06 12.08 22.93
N GLU A 103 -22.20 13.37 22.62
CA GLU A 103 -21.28 14.43 23.05
C GLU A 103 -21.15 14.50 24.59
N ASP A 104 -22.22 14.20 25.32
CA ASP A 104 -22.25 14.20 26.79
C ASP A 104 -21.39 13.07 27.42
N LEU A 105 -21.04 12.04 26.64
CA LEU A 105 -20.16 10.95 27.08
C LEU A 105 -18.68 11.18 26.69
N GLY A 106 -18.35 12.28 26.00
CA GLY A 106 -16.98 12.64 25.62
C GLY A 106 -16.00 12.65 26.81
N PRO A 107 -16.32 13.34 27.93
CA PRO A 107 -15.47 13.33 29.12
C PRO A 107 -15.28 11.94 29.72
N ALA A 108 -16.33 11.11 29.72
CA ALA A 108 -16.27 9.76 30.25
C ALA A 108 -15.36 8.86 29.39
N ALA A 109 -15.45 8.98 28.07
CA ALA A 109 -14.55 8.27 27.16
C ALA A 109 -13.10 8.74 27.28
N GLY A 110 -12.85 10.04 27.48
CA GLY A 110 -11.52 10.56 27.78
C GLY A 110 -10.92 9.97 29.05
N ALA A 111 -11.73 9.78 30.11
CA ALA A 111 -11.30 9.13 31.34
C ALA A 111 -10.96 7.64 31.12
N VAL A 112 -11.74 6.91 30.31
CA VAL A 112 -11.42 5.52 29.91
C VAL A 112 -10.10 5.49 29.13
N GLN A 113 -9.89 6.41 28.20
CA GLN A 113 -8.66 6.48 27.40
C GLN A 113 -7.43 6.71 28.29
N ALA A 114 -7.50 7.71 29.18
CA ALA A 114 -6.42 8.00 30.13
C ALA A 114 -6.10 6.80 31.03
N TRP A 115 -7.13 6.07 31.49
CA TRP A 115 -6.95 4.85 32.26
C TRP A 115 -6.27 3.74 31.45
N LEU A 116 -6.68 3.51 30.20
CA LEU A 116 -6.06 2.52 29.32
C LEU A 116 -4.58 2.86 29.02
N ILE A 117 -4.26 4.14 28.82
CA ILE A 117 -2.88 4.62 28.63
C ILE A 117 -2.03 4.32 29.87
N LYS A 118 -2.55 4.62 31.07
CA LYS A 118 -1.85 4.31 32.33
C LYS A 118 -1.65 2.80 32.49
N ARG A 119 -2.71 2.02 32.29
CA ARG A 119 -2.67 0.55 32.34
C ARG A 119 -1.63 -0.01 31.38
N ARG A 120 -1.51 0.56 30.18
CA ARG A 120 -0.46 0.20 29.21
C ARG A 120 0.92 0.47 29.81
N ALA A 121 1.19 1.68 30.27
CA ALA A 121 2.48 2.05 30.85
C ALA A 121 2.88 1.14 32.03
N ASP A 122 1.93 0.81 32.91
CA ASP A 122 2.15 -0.12 34.03
C ASP A 122 2.50 -1.55 33.55
N ALA A 123 1.87 -2.02 32.46
CA ALA A 123 2.18 -3.31 31.85
C ALA A 123 3.62 -3.35 31.30
N TYR A 124 4.07 -2.31 30.59
CA TYR A 124 5.45 -2.21 30.08
C TYR A 124 6.48 -2.13 31.22
N ALA A 125 6.16 -1.48 32.34
CA ALA A 125 7.08 -1.34 33.48
C ALA A 125 7.30 -2.64 34.27
N THR A 126 6.43 -3.64 34.10
CA THR A 126 6.47 -4.92 34.85
C THR A 126 6.87 -6.13 33.99
N ALA A 127 7.17 -5.91 32.70
CA ALA A 127 7.53 -6.99 31.77
C ALA A 127 8.92 -7.59 32.12
N ASP A 128 8.98 -8.93 32.17
CA ASP A 128 10.21 -9.75 32.29
C ASP A 128 11.12 -9.50 31.07
N PRO A 129 12.46 -9.75 31.10
CA PRO A 129 13.33 -9.67 29.93
C PRO A 129 12.78 -10.52 28.77
N GLN A 130 12.10 -9.83 27.85
CA GLN A 130 11.42 -10.36 26.67
C GLN A 130 12.38 -11.13 25.75
N ASP A 131 13.68 -10.89 25.91
CA ASP A 131 14.77 -11.49 25.13
C ASP A 131 14.91 -13.01 25.40
N ASP A 132 14.70 -13.50 26.62
CA ASP A 132 14.78 -14.95 26.92
C ASP A 132 13.62 -15.72 26.28
N ALA A 133 12.41 -15.14 26.29
CA ALA A 133 11.24 -15.71 25.64
C ALA A 133 11.39 -15.69 24.11
N ILE A 134 11.93 -14.62 23.54
CA ILE A 134 12.23 -14.53 22.09
C ILE A 134 13.26 -15.58 21.71
N ALA A 135 14.33 -15.74 22.48
CA ALA A 135 15.37 -16.74 22.23
C ALA A 135 14.79 -18.17 22.21
N GLN A 136 13.93 -18.52 23.17
CA GLN A 136 13.27 -19.82 23.20
C GLN A 136 12.33 -20.02 22.00
N VAL A 137 11.55 -18.99 21.63
CA VAL A 137 10.68 -19.02 20.46
C VAL A 137 11.49 -19.25 19.17
N VAL A 138 12.65 -18.60 19.03
CA VAL A 138 13.54 -18.80 17.88
C VAL A 138 14.00 -20.26 17.79
N VAL A 139 14.41 -20.86 18.91
CA VAL A 139 14.78 -22.29 18.97
C VAL A 139 13.62 -23.20 18.54
N ASP A 140 12.43 -22.97 19.09
CA ASP A 140 11.24 -23.77 18.78
C ASP A 140 10.84 -23.68 17.29
N LEU A 141 10.97 -22.49 16.71
CA LEU A 141 10.69 -22.26 15.29
C LEU A 141 11.70 -22.94 14.38
N HIS A 142 13.00 -22.91 14.71
CA HIS A 142 14.02 -23.65 13.96
C HIS A 142 13.74 -25.16 13.96
N ALA A 143 13.33 -25.71 15.11
CA ALA A 143 12.97 -27.11 15.20
C ALA A 143 11.73 -27.45 14.35
N ALA A 144 10.78 -26.51 14.22
CA ALA A 144 9.61 -26.67 13.35
C ALA A 144 9.93 -26.55 11.86
N ASP A 145 10.77 -25.60 11.47
CA ASP A 145 11.21 -25.41 10.08
C ASP A 145 11.99 -26.63 9.56
N ALA A 146 12.85 -27.23 10.39
CA ALA A 146 13.60 -28.42 10.02
C ALA A 146 12.72 -29.63 9.66
N ARG A 147 11.48 -29.71 10.19
CA ARG A 147 10.53 -30.79 9.89
C ARG A 147 9.74 -30.56 8.61
N VAL A 148 9.77 -29.36 8.02
CA VAL A 148 9.04 -29.03 6.79
C VAL A 148 9.46 -29.97 5.66
N GLU A 149 10.74 -30.31 5.56
CA GLU A 149 11.26 -31.24 4.53
C GLU A 149 10.71 -32.66 4.68
N ASP A 150 10.38 -33.08 5.90
CA ASP A 150 9.80 -34.40 6.18
C ASP A 150 8.27 -34.46 5.98
N TRP A 151 7.61 -33.35 5.61
CA TRP A 151 6.17 -33.38 5.35
C TRP A 151 5.87 -34.31 4.16
N PRO A 152 4.85 -35.20 4.28
CA PRO A 152 4.53 -36.20 3.27
C PRO A 152 3.75 -35.61 2.08
N LEU A 153 4.27 -34.56 1.45
CA LEU A 153 3.60 -33.78 0.40
C LEU A 153 3.67 -34.40 -1.00
N ALA A 154 4.35 -35.55 -1.15
CA ALA A 154 4.53 -36.20 -2.44
C ALA A 154 3.18 -36.53 -3.11
N GLY A 155 3.03 -36.08 -4.35
CA GLY A 155 1.79 -36.26 -5.12
C GLY A 155 0.64 -35.35 -4.72
N LEU A 156 0.93 -34.24 -4.03
CA LEU A 156 -0.08 -33.23 -3.69
C LEU A 156 -0.80 -32.72 -4.94
N ASP A 157 -2.13 -32.86 -4.98
CA ASP A 157 -2.98 -32.41 -6.09
C ASP A 157 -4.14 -31.51 -5.63
N TRP A 158 -4.93 -31.06 -6.60
CA TRP A 158 -6.10 -30.23 -6.34
C TRP A 158 -7.11 -30.88 -5.40
N SER A 159 -7.33 -32.20 -5.51
CA SER A 159 -8.33 -32.90 -4.69
C SER A 159 -8.01 -32.83 -3.20
N GLN A 160 -6.73 -32.86 -2.86
CA GLN A 160 -6.24 -32.75 -1.49
C GLN A 160 -6.28 -31.31 -0.97
N LEU A 161 -5.97 -30.30 -1.80
CA LEU A 161 -6.18 -28.89 -1.46
C LEU A 161 -7.67 -28.57 -1.23
N ALA A 162 -8.53 -29.04 -2.14
CA ALA A 162 -9.98 -28.96 -2.05
C ALA A 162 -10.49 -29.59 -0.74
N ALA A 163 -9.94 -30.73 -0.32
CA ALA A 163 -10.26 -31.38 0.95
C ALA A 163 -9.84 -30.54 2.18
N GLY A 164 -8.86 -29.64 2.04
CA GLY A 164 -8.48 -28.65 3.05
C GLY A 164 -9.39 -27.42 3.08
N ILE A 165 -9.79 -26.90 1.90
CA ILE A 165 -10.60 -25.68 1.75
C ILE A 165 -12.08 -25.94 2.10
N ARG A 166 -12.66 -27.02 1.55
CA ARG A 166 -14.09 -27.31 1.62
C ARG A 166 -14.64 -27.32 3.05
N PRO A 167 -13.99 -27.96 4.04
CA PRO A 167 -14.49 -27.97 5.41
C PRO A 167 -14.42 -26.60 6.09
N ILE A 168 -13.42 -25.77 5.73
CA ILE A 168 -13.28 -24.41 6.27
C ILE A 168 -14.38 -23.52 5.74
N TYR A 169 -14.65 -23.56 4.43
CA TYR A 169 -15.77 -22.83 3.83
C TYR A 169 -17.12 -23.29 4.39
N ALA A 170 -17.36 -24.61 4.44
CA ALA A 170 -18.59 -25.18 4.97
C ALA A 170 -18.85 -24.78 6.43
N LYS A 171 -17.79 -24.81 7.25
CA LYS A 171 -17.88 -24.36 8.64
C LYS A 171 -18.09 -22.84 8.73
N GLY A 172 -17.38 -22.05 7.93
CA GLY A 172 -17.59 -20.59 7.85
C GLY A 172 -19.02 -20.22 7.51
N ARG A 173 -19.63 -20.91 6.55
CA ARG A 173 -21.05 -20.77 6.20
C ARG A 173 -21.98 -21.11 7.36
N LYS A 174 -21.69 -22.19 8.10
CA LYS A 174 -22.46 -22.55 9.30
C LYS A 174 -22.34 -21.49 10.40
N GLU A 175 -21.14 -20.96 10.65
CA GLU A 175 -20.96 -19.89 11.65
C GLU A 175 -21.63 -18.59 11.21
N TYR A 176 -21.63 -18.27 9.91
CA TYR A 176 -22.40 -17.17 9.33
C TYR A 176 -23.90 -17.34 9.58
N ASP A 177 -24.46 -18.51 9.26
CA ASP A 177 -25.88 -18.83 9.48
C ASP A 177 -26.25 -18.70 10.97
N GLU A 178 -25.40 -19.21 11.88
CA GLU A 178 -25.58 -19.07 13.34
C GLU A 178 -25.53 -17.60 13.77
N CYS A 179 -24.57 -16.81 13.28
CA CYS A 179 -24.46 -15.39 13.63
C CYS A 179 -25.58 -14.53 13.04
N CYS A 180 -26.21 -14.94 11.94
CA CYS A 180 -27.41 -14.28 11.42
C CYS A 180 -28.63 -14.52 12.30
N TRP A 181 -28.69 -15.64 13.01
CA TRP A 181 -29.83 -16.01 13.84
C TRP A 181 -29.66 -15.66 15.32
N ARG A 182 -28.50 -15.99 15.90
CA ARG A 182 -28.16 -15.79 17.32
C ARG A 182 -26.68 -15.40 17.47
N PRO A 183 -26.31 -14.14 17.17
CA PRO A 183 -24.94 -13.69 17.34
C PRO A 183 -24.55 -13.71 18.82
N SER A 184 -23.34 -14.19 19.09
CA SER A 184 -22.67 -14.13 20.40
C SER A 184 -21.21 -13.77 20.18
N VAL A 185 -20.54 -13.26 21.22
CA VAL A 185 -19.09 -13.00 21.16
C VAL A 185 -18.32 -14.26 20.75
N HIS A 186 -18.75 -15.42 21.24
CA HIS A 186 -18.13 -16.69 20.90
C HIS A 186 -18.35 -17.07 19.43
N SER A 187 -19.58 -17.01 18.93
CA SER A 187 -19.91 -17.39 17.54
C SER A 187 -19.28 -16.44 16.52
N LEU A 188 -19.28 -15.13 16.78
CA LEU A 188 -18.63 -14.13 15.92
C LEU A 188 -17.11 -14.33 15.86
N HIS A 189 -16.50 -14.61 17.01
CA HIS A 189 -15.07 -14.93 17.07
C HIS A 189 -14.74 -16.26 16.38
N ASP A 190 -15.60 -17.27 16.49
CA ASP A 190 -15.41 -18.55 15.79
C ASP A 190 -15.61 -18.41 14.28
N TRP A 191 -16.55 -17.57 13.84
CA TRP A 191 -16.71 -17.19 12.45
C TRP A 191 -15.46 -16.49 11.91
N ARG A 192 -14.92 -15.52 12.65
CA ARG A 192 -13.67 -14.83 12.31
C ARG A 192 -12.52 -15.79 12.06
N LYS A 193 -12.37 -16.82 12.91
CA LYS A 193 -11.34 -17.86 12.70
C LYS A 193 -11.51 -18.55 11.35
N ARG A 194 -12.74 -18.88 10.95
CA ARG A 194 -12.99 -19.52 9.63
C ARG A 194 -12.68 -18.57 8.48
N VAL A 195 -13.11 -17.32 8.59
CA VAL A 195 -12.84 -16.27 7.60
C VAL A 195 -11.34 -16.09 7.40
N LYS A 196 -10.55 -15.90 8.47
CA LYS A 196 -9.10 -15.73 8.34
C LYS A 196 -8.40 -16.99 7.82
N TYR A 197 -8.84 -18.21 8.17
CA TYR A 197 -8.29 -19.42 7.53
C TYR A 197 -8.59 -19.48 6.03
N LEU A 198 -9.85 -19.24 5.64
CA LEU A 198 -10.23 -19.23 4.23
C LEU A 198 -9.48 -18.14 3.46
N TRP A 199 -9.31 -16.96 4.06
CA TRP A 199 -8.52 -15.86 3.51
C TRP A 199 -7.08 -16.29 3.18
N TYR A 200 -6.36 -16.90 4.13
CA TYR A 200 -5.04 -17.46 3.86
C TYR A 200 -5.09 -18.51 2.74
N HIS A 201 -6.08 -19.40 2.75
CA HIS A 201 -6.18 -20.44 1.71
C HIS A 201 -6.41 -19.87 0.32
N LEU A 202 -7.23 -18.82 0.18
CA LEU A 202 -7.51 -18.21 -1.13
C LEU A 202 -6.40 -17.25 -1.58
N GLN A 203 -5.64 -16.65 -0.66
CA GLN A 203 -4.42 -15.90 -1.02
C GLN A 203 -3.44 -16.76 -1.82
N LEU A 204 -3.31 -18.04 -1.44
CA LEU A 204 -2.45 -18.98 -2.15
C LEU A 204 -2.85 -19.14 -3.62
N LEU A 205 -4.15 -19.06 -3.88
CA LEU A 205 -4.76 -19.32 -5.16
C LEU A 205 -4.98 -18.05 -6.01
N ILE A 206 -4.53 -16.87 -5.57
CA ILE A 206 -4.67 -15.63 -6.38
C ILE A 206 -4.18 -15.81 -7.82
N PRO A 207 -3.00 -16.40 -8.09
CA PRO A 207 -2.47 -16.57 -9.44
C PRO A 207 -3.34 -17.44 -10.35
N VAL A 208 -4.18 -18.32 -9.78
CA VAL A 208 -5.04 -19.22 -10.54
C VAL A 208 -6.07 -18.44 -11.37
N TRP A 209 -6.56 -17.32 -10.84
CA TRP A 209 -7.31 -16.33 -11.61
C TRP A 209 -7.26 -14.98 -10.88
N PRO A 210 -6.31 -14.09 -11.21
CA PRO A 210 -5.98 -12.93 -10.38
C PRO A 210 -7.17 -12.06 -9.99
N GLY A 211 -7.98 -11.59 -10.95
CA GLY A 211 -9.11 -10.70 -10.67
C GLY A 211 -10.16 -11.30 -9.71
N PRO A 212 -10.85 -12.40 -10.08
CA PRO A 212 -11.87 -13.02 -9.24
C PRO A 212 -11.34 -13.52 -7.89
N MET A 213 -10.11 -14.04 -7.85
CA MET A 213 -9.51 -14.52 -6.61
C MET A 213 -9.15 -13.36 -5.69
N GLN A 214 -8.58 -12.27 -6.22
CA GLN A 214 -8.29 -11.07 -5.45
C GLN A 214 -9.56 -10.46 -4.87
N ALA A 215 -10.64 -10.37 -5.65
CA ALA A 215 -11.93 -9.85 -5.15
C ALA A 215 -12.47 -10.67 -3.96
N LEU A 216 -12.38 -12.01 -4.02
CA LEU A 216 -12.77 -12.88 -2.90
C LEU A 216 -11.86 -12.71 -1.69
N VAL A 217 -10.56 -12.58 -1.90
CA VAL A 217 -9.56 -12.36 -0.85
C VAL A 217 -9.81 -11.01 -0.16
N ASP A 218 -10.11 -9.95 -0.91
CA ASP A 218 -10.37 -8.60 -0.39
C ASP A 218 -11.66 -8.57 0.44
N GLU A 219 -12.75 -9.19 -0.03
CA GLU A 219 -13.99 -9.30 0.74
C GLU A 219 -13.80 -10.13 2.03
N LEU A 220 -13.02 -11.21 1.99
CA LEU A 220 -12.69 -12.01 3.18
C LEU A 220 -11.82 -11.23 4.18
N ASP A 221 -10.90 -10.39 3.70
CA ASP A 221 -10.09 -9.56 4.57
C ASP A 221 -10.96 -8.52 5.29
N GLN A 222 -11.79 -7.80 4.52
CA GLN A 222 -12.74 -6.83 5.04
C GLN A 222 -13.67 -7.45 6.09
N LEU A 223 -14.24 -8.63 5.81
CA LEU A 223 -15.08 -9.35 6.78
C LEU A 223 -14.27 -9.76 8.02
N GLY A 224 -13.04 -10.24 7.83
CA GLY A 224 -12.16 -10.66 8.92
C GLY A 224 -11.73 -9.51 9.85
N ASP A 225 -11.64 -8.30 9.30
CA ASP A 225 -11.29 -7.07 10.03
C ASP A 225 -12.49 -6.52 10.78
N LEU A 226 -13.68 -6.50 10.18
CA LEU A 226 -14.91 -6.14 10.88
C LEU A 226 -15.19 -7.09 12.05
N LEU A 227 -15.07 -8.40 11.84
CA LEU A 227 -15.20 -9.39 12.93
C LEU A 227 -14.08 -9.26 13.98
N GLY A 228 -12.91 -8.74 13.59
CA GLY A 228 -11.84 -8.38 14.52
C GLY A 228 -12.25 -7.22 15.42
N LEU A 229 -12.72 -6.14 14.80
CA LEU A 229 -13.16 -4.95 15.52
C LEU A 229 -14.35 -5.24 16.45
N ASP A 230 -15.29 -6.11 16.06
CA ASP A 230 -16.37 -6.56 16.96
C ASP A 230 -15.81 -7.26 18.21
N HIS A 231 -14.84 -8.16 18.02
CA HIS A 231 -14.19 -8.86 19.12
C HIS A 231 -13.47 -7.89 20.05
N ASP A 232 -12.70 -6.95 19.48
CA ASP A 232 -11.96 -5.97 20.26
C ASP A 232 -12.91 -5.05 21.06
N CYS A 233 -14.05 -4.66 20.46
CA CYS A 233 -15.13 -3.96 21.17
C CYS A 233 -15.71 -4.79 22.32
N ALA A 234 -15.91 -6.10 22.13
CA ALA A 234 -16.42 -6.98 23.19
C ALA A 234 -15.43 -7.06 24.37
N VAL A 235 -14.14 -7.19 24.08
CA VAL A 235 -13.07 -7.19 25.09
C VAL A 235 -13.01 -5.86 25.81
N LEU A 236 -13.09 -4.73 25.09
CA LEU A 236 -13.11 -3.39 25.69
C LEU A 236 -14.26 -3.21 26.67
N ALA A 237 -15.48 -3.58 26.27
CA ALA A 237 -16.63 -3.50 27.16
C ALA A 237 -16.47 -4.38 28.42
N GLN A 238 -15.88 -5.57 28.28
CA GLN A 238 -15.60 -6.45 29.41
C GLN A 238 -14.53 -5.85 30.34
N VAL A 239 -13.43 -5.34 29.78
CA VAL A 239 -12.33 -4.73 30.54
C VAL A 239 -12.79 -3.50 31.32
N ILE A 240 -13.59 -2.62 30.70
CA ILE A 240 -14.18 -1.47 31.39
C ILE A 240 -15.09 -1.93 32.54
N ARG A 241 -15.90 -2.98 32.33
CA ARG A 241 -16.85 -3.46 33.34
C ARG A 241 -16.16 -4.14 34.53
N GLU A 242 -15.14 -4.95 34.26
CA GLU A 242 -14.57 -5.86 35.27
C GLU A 242 -13.31 -5.30 35.94
N GLN A 243 -12.59 -4.38 35.29
CA GLN A 243 -11.24 -4.00 35.71
C GLN A 243 -11.07 -2.49 35.94
N MET A 244 -11.98 -1.64 35.49
CA MET A 244 -11.91 -0.20 35.71
C MET A 244 -12.35 0.13 37.15
N PRO A 245 -11.54 0.85 37.96
CA PRO A 245 -11.93 1.27 39.30
C PRO A 245 -13.27 2.05 39.34
N ASP A 246 -14.07 1.78 40.38
CA ASP A 246 -15.41 2.37 40.60
C ASP A 246 -15.38 3.86 40.85
N GLU A 247 -14.26 4.40 41.33
CA GLU A 247 -14.13 5.81 41.66
C GLU A 247 -13.84 6.69 40.43
N MET A 248 -13.50 6.10 39.28
CA MET A 248 -13.09 6.86 38.08
C MET A 248 -14.26 7.32 37.21
N LEU A 249 -15.42 6.65 37.28
CA LEU A 249 -16.63 7.02 36.55
C LEU A 249 -17.87 6.71 37.37
N GLU A 250 -18.86 7.60 37.31
CA GLU A 250 -20.19 7.29 37.82
C GLU A 250 -20.80 6.10 37.06
N THR A 251 -21.63 5.29 37.72
CA THR A 251 -22.24 4.09 37.12
C THR A 251 -22.97 4.41 35.82
N VAL A 252 -23.70 5.54 35.77
CA VAL A 252 -24.43 5.99 34.57
C VAL A 252 -23.50 6.30 33.41
N GLN A 253 -22.35 6.95 33.68
CA GLN A 253 -21.36 7.28 32.65
C GLN A 253 -20.68 6.02 32.12
N ARG A 254 -20.29 5.10 33.00
CA ARG A 254 -19.71 3.82 32.63
C ARG A 254 -20.66 2.99 31.78
N ASP A 255 -21.91 2.85 32.20
CA ASP A 255 -22.94 2.13 31.46
C ASP A 255 -23.25 2.80 30.12
N GLY A 256 -23.19 4.14 30.06
CA GLY A 256 -23.28 4.92 28.83
C GLY A 256 -22.20 4.57 27.82
N VAL A 257 -20.93 4.59 28.22
CA VAL A 257 -19.79 4.22 27.35
C VAL A 257 -19.90 2.77 26.88
N ILE A 258 -20.21 1.84 27.79
CA ILE A 258 -20.43 0.43 27.44
C ILE A 258 -21.59 0.27 26.44
N SER A 259 -22.69 0.98 26.66
CA SER A 259 -23.84 0.94 25.76
C SER A 259 -23.52 1.45 24.35
N ALA A 260 -22.68 2.48 24.24
CA ALA A 260 -22.19 2.98 22.96
C ALA A 260 -21.27 1.97 22.25
N ILE A 261 -20.39 1.29 22.99
CA ILE A 261 -19.59 0.17 22.45
C ILE A 261 -20.52 -0.91 21.89
N PHE A 262 -21.56 -1.32 22.61
CA PHE A 262 -22.54 -2.28 22.08
C PHE A 262 -23.33 -1.76 20.88
N ALA A 263 -23.60 -0.46 20.80
CA ALA A 263 -24.21 0.15 19.62
C ALA A 263 -23.28 0.08 18.39
N ARG A 264 -21.98 0.32 18.57
CA ARG A 264 -20.96 0.13 17.53
C ARG A 264 -20.93 -1.32 17.05
N ARG A 265 -20.90 -2.28 17.99
CA ARG A 265 -20.92 -3.71 17.68
C ARG A 265 -22.11 -4.09 16.80
N ARG A 266 -23.32 -3.61 17.10
CA ARG A 266 -24.51 -3.87 16.26
C ARG A 266 -24.34 -3.40 14.81
N ARG A 267 -23.75 -2.23 14.57
CA ARG A 267 -23.48 -1.72 13.21
C ARG A 267 -22.41 -2.54 12.47
N ILE A 268 -21.37 -2.96 13.20
CA ILE A 268 -20.34 -3.86 12.66
C ILE A 268 -20.97 -5.19 12.27
N GLU A 269 -21.79 -5.78 13.14
CA GLU A 269 -22.50 -7.03 12.87
C GLU A 269 -23.39 -6.94 11.62
N GLU A 270 -24.11 -5.84 11.41
CA GLU A 270 -24.90 -5.61 10.19
C GLU A 270 -24.03 -5.62 8.92
N SER A 271 -22.88 -4.95 8.98
CA SER A 271 -21.91 -4.93 7.88
C SER A 271 -21.32 -6.34 7.62
N CYS A 272 -21.00 -7.07 8.69
CA CYS A 272 -20.56 -8.47 8.60
C CYS A 272 -21.62 -9.35 7.93
N ARG A 273 -22.92 -9.20 8.27
CA ARG A 273 -23.99 -9.99 7.67
C ARG A 273 -24.09 -9.75 6.16
N LEU A 274 -23.99 -8.51 5.70
CA LEU A 274 -24.02 -8.18 4.27
C LEU A 274 -22.86 -8.82 3.50
N LEU A 275 -21.64 -8.70 4.02
CA LEU A 275 -20.44 -9.35 3.44
C LEU A 275 -20.55 -10.88 3.47
N GLY A 276 -20.94 -11.44 4.60
CA GLY A 276 -21.14 -12.88 4.76
C GLY A 276 -22.17 -13.44 3.79
N SER A 277 -23.24 -12.70 3.50
CA SER A 277 -24.29 -13.12 2.55
C SER A 277 -23.75 -13.34 1.14
N ARG A 278 -22.78 -12.50 0.70
CA ARG A 278 -22.12 -12.62 -0.60
C ARG A 278 -21.12 -13.76 -0.60
N LEU A 279 -20.21 -13.76 0.38
CA LEU A 279 -19.13 -14.74 0.49
C LEU A 279 -19.63 -16.18 0.67
N TYR A 280 -20.74 -16.38 1.38
CA TYR A 280 -21.32 -17.69 1.68
C TYR A 280 -22.59 -18.02 0.89
N ALA A 281 -22.85 -17.30 -0.21
CA ALA A 281 -23.99 -17.54 -1.09
C ALA A 281 -24.00 -18.96 -1.70
N GLU A 282 -22.82 -19.50 -1.99
CA GLU A 282 -22.66 -20.81 -2.59
C GLU A 282 -22.70 -21.95 -1.55
N LYS A 283 -23.09 -23.15 -1.98
CA LYS A 283 -22.84 -24.36 -1.19
C LYS A 283 -21.35 -24.71 -1.30
N ALA A 284 -20.78 -25.27 -0.24
CA ALA A 284 -19.35 -25.60 -0.18
C ALA A 284 -18.85 -26.51 -1.32
N GLY A 285 -19.71 -27.39 -1.86
CA GLY A 285 -19.37 -28.17 -3.05
C GLY A 285 -19.18 -27.28 -4.28
N ALA A 286 -20.23 -26.53 -4.64
CA ALA A 286 -20.20 -25.61 -5.78
C ALA A 286 -19.04 -24.60 -5.72
N PHE A 287 -18.75 -24.07 -4.53
CA PHE A 287 -17.61 -23.17 -4.31
C PHE A 287 -16.28 -23.81 -4.71
N VAL A 288 -16.03 -25.04 -4.28
CA VAL A 288 -14.78 -25.76 -4.59
C VAL A 288 -14.77 -26.26 -6.03
N ASP A 289 -15.89 -26.71 -6.57
CA ASP A 289 -16.03 -27.10 -7.98
C ASP A 289 -15.74 -25.91 -8.92
N ARG A 290 -16.08 -24.69 -8.50
CA ARG A 290 -15.73 -23.46 -9.23
C ARG A 290 -14.23 -23.20 -9.21
N LEU A 291 -13.60 -23.30 -8.03
CA LEU A 291 -12.16 -23.14 -7.92
C LEU A 291 -11.38 -24.22 -8.70
N GLU A 292 -11.90 -25.44 -8.77
CA GLU A 292 -11.32 -26.53 -9.57
C GLU A 292 -11.26 -26.20 -11.06
N LYS A 293 -12.31 -25.55 -11.58
CA LYS A 293 -12.33 -25.12 -12.99
C LYS A 293 -11.29 -24.03 -13.25
N TYR A 294 -11.12 -23.12 -12.29
CA TYR A 294 -10.09 -22.08 -12.40
C TYR A 294 -8.71 -22.74 -12.36
N TRP A 295 -8.51 -23.68 -11.44
CA TRP A 295 -7.29 -24.47 -11.32
C TRP A 295 -6.93 -25.22 -12.60
N ALA A 296 -7.88 -25.94 -13.19
CA ALA A 296 -7.67 -26.70 -14.41
C ALA A 296 -7.26 -25.80 -15.59
N SER A 297 -7.96 -24.66 -15.75
CA SER A 297 -7.63 -23.67 -16.79
C SER A 297 -6.22 -23.09 -16.59
N TRP A 298 -5.87 -22.76 -15.36
CA TRP A 298 -4.55 -22.24 -15.02
C TRP A 298 -3.45 -23.27 -15.32
N GLN A 299 -3.64 -24.53 -14.95
CA GLN A 299 -2.69 -25.62 -15.24
C GLN A 299 -2.48 -25.84 -16.75
N GLU A 300 -3.54 -25.77 -17.56
CA GLU A 300 -3.42 -25.84 -19.01
C GLU A 300 -2.58 -24.69 -19.57
N GLU A 301 -2.80 -23.47 -19.08
CA GLU A 301 -2.01 -22.29 -19.45
C GLU A 301 -0.53 -22.45 -19.06
N GLN A 302 -0.23 -22.90 -17.84
CA GLN A 302 1.15 -23.15 -17.40
C GLN A 302 1.85 -24.17 -18.31
N GLN A 303 1.15 -25.25 -18.68
CA GLN A 303 1.70 -26.24 -19.62
C GLN A 303 1.94 -25.69 -21.02
N MET A 304 1.20 -24.67 -21.46
CA MET A 304 1.45 -24.00 -22.74
C MET A 304 2.68 -23.08 -22.67
N LEU A 305 2.81 -22.31 -21.59
CA LEU A 305 3.92 -21.39 -21.37
C LEU A 305 5.27 -22.12 -21.25
N LEU A 306 5.27 -23.33 -20.68
CA LEU A 306 6.44 -24.19 -20.55
C LEU A 306 6.85 -24.94 -21.83
N ARG A 307 6.07 -24.85 -22.92
CA ARG A 307 6.45 -25.50 -24.19
C ARG A 307 7.54 -24.69 -24.88
N PRO A 308 8.66 -25.32 -25.32
CA PRO A 308 9.64 -24.64 -26.15
C PRO A 308 8.98 -24.20 -27.47
N PRO A 309 9.34 -23.02 -28.02
CA PRO A 309 8.78 -22.55 -29.27
C PRO A 309 9.02 -23.57 -30.38
N ALA A 310 8.00 -23.81 -31.19
CA ALA A 310 8.10 -24.70 -32.35
C ALA A 310 9.22 -24.19 -33.28
N ALA A 311 10.11 -25.11 -33.70
CA ALA A 311 11.20 -24.78 -34.62
C ALA A 311 10.65 -24.07 -35.86
N ALA A 312 11.18 -22.87 -36.14
CA ALA A 312 10.83 -22.11 -37.32
C ALA A 312 11.13 -22.95 -38.58
N PRO A 313 10.26 -22.92 -39.61
CA PRO A 313 10.54 -23.62 -40.86
C PRO A 313 11.77 -23.03 -41.55
N ASP A 314 12.64 -23.92 -42.02
CA ASP A 314 13.90 -23.65 -42.69
C ASP A 314 13.67 -22.87 -44.00
N VAL A 315 14.10 -21.60 -44.05
CA VAL A 315 14.07 -20.77 -45.25
C VAL A 315 15.51 -20.52 -45.71
N ALA A 316 16.14 -21.56 -46.26
CA ALA A 316 17.37 -21.43 -47.01
C ALA A 316 17.08 -21.11 -48.48
N GLY A 317 17.41 -19.87 -48.90
CA GLY A 317 17.64 -19.57 -50.32
C GLY A 317 17.30 -18.16 -50.76
N ALA A 318 18.27 -17.23 -50.67
CA ALA A 318 18.65 -16.35 -51.79
C ALA A 318 19.75 -15.32 -51.41
N ARG A 319 20.93 -15.53 -52.03
CA ARG A 319 21.81 -14.54 -52.67
C ARG A 319 22.74 -13.63 -51.84
N GLU A 320 23.96 -14.15 -51.72
CA GLU A 320 25.26 -13.59 -52.11
C GLU A 320 25.46 -12.09 -52.43
N ALA A 321 26.45 -11.55 -51.70
CA ALA A 321 27.64 -10.79 -52.13
C ALA A 321 27.60 -9.25 -52.28
N GLN A 322 28.25 -8.55 -51.34
CA GLN A 322 29.43 -7.73 -51.66
C GLN A 322 30.28 -7.40 -50.41
N GLU A 323 31.60 -7.62 -50.56
CA GLU A 323 32.67 -7.39 -49.57
C GLU A 323 33.07 -5.91 -49.46
N GLY A 324 33.53 -5.50 -48.28
CA GLY A 324 34.24 -4.23 -48.05
C GLY A 324 34.37 -3.85 -46.57
N GLU A 325 35.37 -4.39 -45.88
CA GLU A 325 35.88 -3.90 -44.58
C GLU A 325 37.24 -3.20 -44.84
N PRO A 326 37.68 -2.19 -44.04
CA PRO A 326 37.93 -2.39 -42.60
C PRO A 326 37.73 -1.18 -41.65
N ALA A 327 37.45 -1.46 -40.37
CA ALA A 327 38.21 -1.01 -39.19
C ALA A 327 37.41 -1.18 -37.88
N MET A 328 38.08 -1.72 -36.87
CA MET A 328 37.58 -1.99 -35.51
C MET A 328 36.94 -0.78 -34.81
N GLN A 329 35.69 -0.95 -34.34
CA GLN A 329 35.15 -0.33 -33.12
C GLN A 329 34.27 -1.34 -32.37
N THR A 330 34.58 -1.59 -31.10
CA THR A 330 33.85 -2.47 -30.18
C THR A 330 32.72 -1.70 -29.46
N PRO A 331 31.77 -2.40 -28.83
CA PRO A 331 30.42 -2.63 -29.30
C PRO A 331 29.41 -1.56 -28.83
N ALA A 332 28.45 -1.21 -29.68
CA ALA A 332 27.23 -0.56 -29.24
C ALA A 332 26.42 -1.55 -28.37
N VAL A 333 26.13 -1.14 -27.14
CA VAL A 333 25.18 -1.82 -26.26
C VAL A 333 23.82 -1.79 -26.96
N LEU A 334 23.32 -2.98 -27.30
CA LEU A 334 21.98 -3.18 -27.83
C LEU A 334 20.97 -2.66 -26.80
N ALA A 335 20.28 -1.57 -27.14
CA ALA A 335 19.06 -1.19 -26.45
C ALA A 335 18.07 -2.38 -26.48
N PRO A 336 17.31 -2.63 -25.40
CA PRO A 336 16.26 -3.65 -25.41
C PRO A 336 15.25 -3.37 -26.55
N PRO A 337 14.60 -4.41 -27.09
CA PRO A 337 13.65 -4.24 -28.19
C PRO A 337 12.54 -3.25 -27.77
N PRO A 338 12.07 -2.37 -28.68
CA PRO A 338 10.98 -1.45 -28.35
C PRO A 338 9.74 -2.24 -27.96
N SER A 339 9.18 -1.92 -26.78
CA SER A 339 7.86 -2.41 -26.36
C SER A 339 6.78 -1.95 -27.34
N ALA A 340 5.64 -2.62 -27.34
CA ALA A 340 4.49 -2.18 -28.11
C ALA A 340 4.11 -0.74 -27.71
N PRO A 341 3.70 0.13 -28.66
CA PRO A 341 3.38 1.52 -28.35
C PRO A 341 2.29 1.61 -27.27
N GLY A 342 2.57 2.35 -26.20
CA GLY A 342 1.67 2.56 -25.06
C GLY A 342 1.79 1.59 -23.88
N GLU A 343 2.67 0.58 -23.95
CA GLU A 343 2.88 -0.35 -22.81
C GLU A 343 3.90 0.20 -21.79
N PRO A 344 3.59 0.18 -20.48
CA PRO A 344 4.54 0.55 -19.44
C PRO A 344 5.75 -0.40 -19.37
N VAL A 345 6.94 0.18 -19.44
CA VAL A 345 8.21 -0.53 -19.23
C VAL A 345 8.84 -0.07 -17.93
N CYS A 346 9.21 -1.01 -17.06
CA CYS A 346 10.00 -0.69 -15.87
C CYS A 346 11.39 -0.24 -16.31
N VAL A 347 11.77 0.99 -15.97
CA VAL A 347 13.10 1.56 -16.27
C VAL A 347 13.99 1.62 -15.04
N VAL A 348 13.40 1.66 -13.84
CA VAL A 348 14.16 1.49 -12.60
C VAL A 348 13.39 0.56 -11.68
N ASP A 349 13.95 -0.63 -11.46
CA ASP A 349 13.43 -1.54 -10.44
C ASP A 349 14.04 -1.21 -9.07
N LEU A 350 13.35 -0.33 -8.33
CA LEU A 350 13.71 0.05 -6.97
C LEU A 350 12.50 -0.10 -6.03
N PRO A 351 12.62 -0.74 -4.86
CA PRO A 351 11.49 -0.97 -3.95
C PRO A 351 11.16 0.27 -3.11
N CYS A 352 10.89 1.43 -3.74
CA CYS A 352 10.54 2.63 -3.00
C CYS A 352 9.30 2.37 -2.13
N GLN A 353 9.33 2.84 -0.88
CA GLN A 353 8.16 2.75 -0.01
C GLN A 353 7.03 3.59 -0.60
N THR A 354 7.34 4.80 -1.08
CA THR A 354 6.42 5.62 -1.87
C THR A 354 7.22 6.40 -2.91
N GLY A 355 7.41 5.76 -4.07
CA GLY A 355 7.96 6.41 -5.26
C GLY A 355 7.02 7.52 -5.69
N GLU A 356 7.49 8.75 -5.86
CA GLU A 356 6.63 9.92 -6.10
C GLU A 356 7.37 11.08 -6.80
N GLY A 357 6.64 12.11 -7.19
CA GLY A 357 7.15 13.38 -7.70
C GLY A 357 8.12 13.24 -8.88
N PRO A 358 7.84 12.46 -9.94
CA PRO A 358 8.68 12.47 -11.12
C PRO A 358 8.64 13.86 -11.79
N VAL A 359 9.80 14.49 -11.99
CA VAL A 359 9.91 15.78 -12.68
C VAL A 359 11.08 15.74 -13.67
N TRP A 360 10.81 16.09 -14.93
CA TRP A 360 11.84 16.14 -15.98
C TRP A 360 12.66 17.43 -15.91
N HIS A 361 13.97 17.29 -15.69
CA HIS A 361 14.91 18.40 -15.71
C HIS A 361 15.41 18.67 -17.13
N GLN A 362 14.70 19.53 -17.87
CA GLN A 362 15.02 19.83 -19.29
C GLN A 362 16.48 20.25 -19.55
N GLY A 363 17.13 20.94 -18.60
CA GLY A 363 18.50 21.42 -18.77
C GLY A 363 19.57 20.34 -18.57
N GLU A 364 19.22 19.25 -17.88
CA GLU A 364 20.11 18.12 -17.61
C GLU A 364 19.68 16.85 -18.36
N GLU A 365 18.52 16.89 -19.02
CA GLU A 365 17.90 15.76 -19.71
C GLU A 365 17.79 14.51 -18.82
N CYS A 366 17.49 14.72 -17.54
CA CYS A 366 17.32 13.67 -16.53
C CYS A 366 15.95 13.78 -15.85
N LEU A 367 15.43 12.67 -15.33
CA LEU A 367 14.25 12.65 -14.48
C LEU A 367 14.66 12.64 -13.00
N TYR A 368 14.11 13.53 -12.20
CA TYR A 368 14.22 13.47 -10.73
C TYR A 368 12.95 12.86 -10.14
N TRP A 369 13.07 12.10 -9.06
CA TRP A 369 11.93 11.47 -8.38
C TRP A 369 12.27 11.09 -6.93
N LEU A 370 11.26 10.86 -6.09
CA LEU A 370 11.40 10.69 -4.65
C LEU A 370 11.06 9.28 -4.18
N ASP A 371 11.62 8.88 -3.03
CA ASP A 371 10.99 7.95 -2.09
C ASP A 371 10.64 8.72 -0.81
N ILE A 372 9.37 9.16 -0.71
CA ILE A 372 8.95 10.19 0.26
C ILE A 372 9.29 9.81 1.71
N PRO A 373 8.86 8.65 2.25
CA PRO A 373 8.99 8.36 3.68
C PRO A 373 10.44 8.13 4.09
N ASN A 374 11.27 7.67 3.15
CA ASN A 374 12.69 7.47 3.35
C ASN A 374 13.51 8.75 3.12
N GLY A 375 12.88 9.84 2.69
CA GLY A 375 13.55 11.12 2.47
C GLY A 375 14.59 11.08 1.34
N ARG A 376 14.40 10.23 0.33
CA ARG A 376 15.39 10.02 -0.74
C ARG A 376 14.98 10.70 -2.04
N LEU A 377 15.94 11.34 -2.68
CA LEU A 377 15.81 11.96 -3.99
C LEU A 377 16.75 11.26 -4.98
N TYR A 378 16.18 10.80 -6.07
CA TYR A 378 16.87 10.08 -7.13
C TYR A 378 16.94 10.91 -8.41
N ARG A 379 18.00 10.70 -9.19
CA ARG A 379 18.16 11.18 -10.57
C ARG A 379 18.30 9.98 -11.49
N PHE A 380 17.40 9.86 -12.46
CA PHE A 380 17.46 8.86 -13.52
C PHE A 380 17.87 9.52 -14.84
N ASP A 381 18.96 9.03 -15.42
CA ASP A 381 19.48 9.47 -16.72
C ASP A 381 19.10 8.43 -17.80
N PRO A 382 18.12 8.73 -18.68
CA PRO A 382 17.69 7.79 -19.71
C PRO A 382 18.73 7.55 -20.82
N SER A 383 19.77 8.37 -20.92
CA SER A 383 20.85 8.19 -21.91
C SER A 383 21.84 7.09 -21.50
N THR A 384 21.99 6.90 -20.19
CA THR A 384 22.90 5.91 -19.58
C THR A 384 22.15 4.76 -18.89
N ASP A 385 20.84 4.89 -18.70
CA ASP A 385 19.98 3.97 -17.92
C ASP A 385 20.42 3.87 -16.44
N GLU A 386 21.05 4.93 -15.93
CA GLU A 386 21.53 5.00 -14.55
C GLU A 386 20.53 5.72 -13.64
N ASN A 387 20.24 5.11 -12.49
CA ASN A 387 19.49 5.73 -11.40
C ASN A 387 20.40 5.95 -10.19
N GLN A 388 20.58 7.21 -9.80
CA GLN A 388 21.50 7.62 -8.73
C GLN A 388 20.73 8.23 -7.57
N LEU A 389 21.07 7.87 -6.32
CA LEU A 389 20.60 8.57 -5.13
C LEU A 389 21.45 9.84 -4.97
N VAL A 390 20.85 11.01 -5.18
CA VAL A 390 21.57 12.29 -5.22
C VAL A 390 21.44 13.11 -3.93
N TYR A 391 20.41 12.82 -3.13
CA TYR A 391 20.20 13.44 -1.82
C TYR A 391 19.35 12.54 -0.91
N GLU A 392 19.68 12.54 0.39
CA GLU A 392 18.92 11.82 1.42
C GLU A 392 18.77 12.73 2.65
N ARG A 393 17.54 12.90 3.12
CA ARG A 393 17.22 13.62 4.36
C ARG A 393 17.34 12.67 5.54
N THR A 394 18.19 13.01 6.50
CA THR A 394 18.35 12.22 7.72
C THR A 394 17.09 12.29 8.59
N GLY A 395 16.40 11.16 8.75
CA GLY A 395 15.31 11.00 9.74
C GLY A 395 14.01 11.76 9.42
N GLY A 396 13.76 12.08 8.16
CA GLY A 396 12.55 12.82 7.76
C GLY A 396 12.17 12.65 6.30
N ALA A 397 10.96 13.09 5.96
CA ALA A 397 10.41 12.92 4.61
C ALA A 397 10.72 14.12 3.69
N ILE A 398 10.86 13.84 2.39
CA ILE A 398 10.79 14.85 1.32
C ILE A 398 9.46 14.60 0.61
N GLY A 399 8.51 15.54 0.74
CA GLY A 399 7.16 15.41 0.22
C GLY A 399 7.04 15.66 -1.27
N GLY A 400 7.77 16.65 -1.76
CA GLY A 400 7.74 17.09 -3.15
C GLY A 400 8.86 18.07 -3.46
N PHE A 401 9.07 18.37 -4.74
CA PHE A 401 10.04 19.38 -5.15
C PHE A 401 9.64 20.07 -6.44
N THR A 402 10.15 21.28 -6.66
CA THR A 402 10.08 21.98 -7.95
C THR A 402 11.48 22.31 -8.43
N ILE A 403 11.62 22.61 -9.73
CA ILE A 403 12.90 23.07 -10.25
C ILE A 403 12.91 24.59 -10.37
N GLN A 404 13.89 25.23 -9.76
CA GLN A 404 14.14 26.66 -9.84
C GLN A 404 14.56 27.08 -11.26
N SER A 405 14.42 28.37 -11.56
CA SER A 405 14.84 28.93 -12.85
C SER A 405 16.33 28.79 -13.15
N ASP A 406 17.17 28.60 -12.13
CA ASP A 406 18.61 28.36 -12.26
C ASP A 406 18.98 26.87 -12.30
N GLY A 407 18.00 25.97 -12.24
CA GLY A 407 18.18 24.51 -12.25
C GLY A 407 18.27 23.87 -10.85
N ALA A 408 18.38 24.65 -9.77
CA ALA A 408 18.37 24.08 -8.42
C ALA A 408 17.02 23.45 -8.08
N LEU A 409 17.00 22.50 -7.13
CA LEU A 409 15.76 21.87 -6.68
C LEU A 409 15.29 22.51 -5.38
N LEU A 410 14.03 22.97 -5.36
CA LEU A 410 13.37 23.45 -4.16
C LEU A 410 12.62 22.29 -3.51
N LEU A 411 13.10 21.82 -2.38
CA LEU A 411 12.57 20.66 -1.66
C LEU A 411 11.57 21.09 -0.59
N PHE A 412 10.44 20.40 -0.53
CA PHE A 412 9.37 20.58 0.44
C PHE A 412 9.31 19.33 1.33
N MET A 413 9.51 19.48 2.64
CA MET A 413 9.78 18.37 3.56
C MET A 413 8.75 18.29 4.70
N ASP A 414 8.97 17.37 5.63
CA ASP A 414 8.22 17.31 6.89
C ASP A 414 8.37 18.58 7.74
N ARG A 415 7.44 18.78 8.69
CA ARG A 415 7.41 19.94 9.61
C ARG A 415 7.21 21.29 8.92
N GLY A 416 6.89 21.30 7.63
CA GLY A 416 6.85 22.51 6.82
C GLY A 416 8.22 23.06 6.43
N THR A 417 9.30 22.27 6.53
CA THR A 417 10.63 22.71 6.11
C THR A 417 10.70 22.88 4.58
N ILE A 418 11.30 23.97 4.11
CA ILE A 418 11.55 24.25 2.68
C ILE A 418 13.03 24.59 2.50
N GLY A 419 13.71 23.96 1.54
CA GLY A 419 15.13 24.21 1.27
C GLY A 419 15.53 24.06 -0.19
N VAL A 420 16.66 24.67 -0.56
CA VAL A 420 17.21 24.65 -1.92
C VAL A 420 18.42 23.72 -1.97
N TRP A 421 18.36 22.72 -2.84
CA TRP A 421 19.46 21.81 -3.13
C TRP A 421 20.06 22.14 -4.50
N ARG A 422 21.38 22.33 -4.55
CA ARG A 422 22.11 22.80 -5.74
C ARG A 422 23.04 21.75 -6.37
N GLY A 423 22.94 20.50 -5.94
CA GLY A 423 23.77 19.41 -6.43
C GLY A 423 24.52 18.66 -5.35
N GLU A 424 25.12 17.53 -5.73
CA GLU A 424 25.90 16.69 -4.83
C GLU A 424 27.09 17.45 -4.21
N GLY A 425 27.32 17.21 -2.93
CA GLY A 425 28.39 17.86 -2.16
C GLY A 425 28.10 19.30 -1.74
N GLN A 426 26.93 19.86 -2.07
CA GLN A 426 26.43 21.12 -1.50
C GLN A 426 25.52 20.83 -0.31
N GLU A 427 25.63 21.65 0.74
CA GLU A 427 24.67 21.61 1.85
C GLU A 427 23.29 22.11 1.38
N LEU A 428 22.23 21.59 1.99
CA LEU A 428 20.87 22.07 1.74
C LEU A 428 20.72 23.47 2.35
N GLU A 429 20.37 24.45 1.53
CA GLU A 429 20.10 25.82 1.98
C GLU A 429 18.65 25.92 2.49
N ILE A 430 18.46 26.04 3.80
CA ILE A 430 17.12 26.11 4.40
C ILE A 430 16.54 27.53 4.24
N LEU A 431 15.37 27.63 3.61
CA LEU A 431 14.60 28.88 3.47
C LEU A 431 13.54 29.01 4.56
N VAL A 432 12.87 27.91 4.88
CA VAL A 432 11.86 27.84 5.94
C VAL A 432 12.24 26.65 6.81
N GLU A 433 12.56 26.89 8.08
CA GLU A 433 12.90 25.79 9.00
C GLU A 433 11.66 24.97 9.36
N GLU A 434 10.53 25.64 9.58
CA GLU A 434 9.32 25.02 10.08
C GLU A 434 8.10 25.92 9.84
N ILE A 435 6.94 25.32 9.61
CA ILE A 435 5.63 26.00 9.57
C ILE A 435 4.82 25.48 10.76
N GLU A 436 4.39 26.38 11.65
CA GLU A 436 3.81 26.01 12.95
C GLU A 436 2.60 25.04 12.83
N PRO A 437 1.59 25.31 11.98
CA PRO A 437 0.49 24.36 11.78
C PRO A 437 0.89 23.01 11.18
N GLU A 438 2.08 22.90 10.62
CA GLU A 438 2.57 21.72 9.89
C GLU A 438 3.67 20.97 10.65
N ARG A 439 3.96 21.33 11.91
CA ARG A 439 4.97 20.67 12.76
C ARG A 439 4.82 19.15 12.86
N GLU A 440 3.59 18.66 12.80
CA GLU A 440 3.25 17.24 12.91
C GLU A 440 2.72 16.67 11.57
N SER A 441 2.94 17.39 10.47
CA SER A 441 2.56 16.96 9.12
C SER A 441 3.78 16.97 8.20
N ARG A 442 3.54 16.73 6.92
CA ARG A 442 4.53 16.93 5.86
C ARG A 442 3.87 17.53 4.64
N PHE A 443 4.68 18.22 3.84
CA PHE A 443 4.33 18.44 2.45
C PHE A 443 4.13 17.10 1.73
N ASN A 444 3.30 17.12 0.70
CA ASN A 444 3.08 16.05 -0.25
C ASN A 444 3.29 16.65 -1.65
N ASP A 445 2.28 16.63 -2.52
CA ASP A 445 2.47 17.07 -3.90
C ASP A 445 2.62 18.59 -4.02
N VAL A 446 3.43 19.04 -4.98
CA VAL A 446 3.76 20.45 -5.23
C VAL A 446 3.81 20.74 -6.73
N ILE A 447 3.48 21.98 -7.14
CA ILE A 447 3.65 22.42 -8.53
C ILE A 447 4.05 23.89 -8.58
N ALA A 448 4.95 24.25 -9.51
CA ALA A 448 5.24 25.65 -9.80
C ALA A 448 4.14 26.24 -10.71
N ASP A 449 3.83 27.51 -10.51
CA ASP A 449 2.88 28.25 -11.36
C ASP A 449 3.59 28.98 -12.51
N PRO A 450 2.85 29.49 -13.51
CA PRO A 450 3.43 30.22 -14.64
C PRO A 450 4.27 31.46 -14.26
N ALA A 451 4.00 32.06 -13.10
CA ALA A 451 4.74 33.22 -12.59
C ALA A 451 6.02 32.82 -11.83
N GLY A 452 6.14 31.54 -11.43
CA GLY A 452 7.23 30.99 -10.65
C GLY A 452 6.96 30.90 -9.15
N ARG A 453 5.71 31.09 -8.71
CA ARG A 453 5.26 30.73 -7.36
C ARG A 453 5.18 29.21 -7.24
N VAL A 454 5.00 28.69 -6.03
CA VAL A 454 4.77 27.25 -5.82
C VAL A 454 3.50 27.01 -5.03
N PHE A 455 2.61 26.19 -5.58
CA PHE A 455 1.51 25.60 -4.83
C PHE A 455 2.05 24.36 -4.11
N CYS A 456 1.98 24.33 -2.79
CA CYS A 456 2.54 23.26 -1.98
C CYS A 456 1.51 22.76 -0.96
N GLY A 457 1.14 21.49 -1.11
CA GLY A 457 0.10 20.87 -0.31
C GLY A 457 0.64 20.03 0.83
N THR A 458 -0.07 19.99 1.96
CA THR A 458 0.24 19.11 3.09
C THR A 458 -0.81 18.02 3.25
N MET A 459 -0.46 16.98 4.01
CA MET A 459 -1.39 15.91 4.37
C MET A 459 -1.88 16.05 5.81
N SER A 460 -3.03 15.44 6.13
CA SER A 460 -3.47 15.35 7.52
C SER A 460 -2.46 14.58 8.36
N GLY A 461 -2.23 15.04 9.60
CA GLY A 461 -1.36 14.42 10.59
C GLY A 461 -1.97 14.50 11.99
N PRO A 462 -1.23 14.11 13.04
CA PRO A 462 -1.67 14.26 14.43
C PRO A 462 -2.12 15.69 14.79
N GLY A 463 -1.48 16.70 14.19
CA GLY A 463 -1.80 18.11 14.39
C GLY A 463 -3.08 18.61 13.68
N GLY A 464 -3.73 17.79 12.86
CA GLY A 464 -5.00 18.15 12.20
C GLY A 464 -5.04 17.85 10.70
N LYS A 465 -5.93 18.55 9.99
CA LYS A 465 -6.07 18.45 8.53
C LYS A 465 -4.93 19.16 7.80
N GLY A 466 -4.66 18.71 6.59
CA GLY A 466 -3.72 19.34 5.68
C GLY A 466 -4.28 20.63 5.09
N ARG A 467 -3.40 21.36 4.40
CA ARG A 467 -3.68 22.63 3.76
C ARG A 467 -3.04 22.70 2.37
N LEU A 468 -3.53 23.60 1.54
CA LEU A 468 -2.84 24.02 0.32
C LEU A 468 -2.29 25.42 0.53
N TYR A 469 -0.99 25.58 0.36
CA TYR A 469 -0.32 26.86 0.43
C TYR A 469 0.13 27.33 -0.95
N ARG A 470 0.33 28.65 -1.07
CA ARG A 470 1.11 29.28 -2.15
C ARG A 470 2.34 29.93 -1.54
N LEU A 471 3.50 29.46 -1.95
CA LEU A 471 4.78 30.10 -1.69
C LEU A 471 5.04 31.13 -2.81
N ASP A 472 4.95 32.41 -2.46
CA ASP A 472 5.19 33.52 -3.36
C ASP A 472 6.69 33.73 -3.63
N ILE A 473 7.00 34.44 -4.70
CA ILE A 473 8.38 34.65 -5.20
C ILE A 473 9.25 35.33 -4.13
N ASP A 474 8.67 36.14 -3.24
CA ASP A 474 9.38 36.80 -2.14
C ASP A 474 9.59 35.89 -0.90
N GLY A 475 9.18 34.63 -0.98
CA GLY A 475 9.26 33.66 0.12
C GLY A 475 8.08 33.71 1.09
N SER A 476 7.11 34.62 0.90
CA SER A 476 5.91 34.63 1.74
C SER A 476 5.00 33.44 1.43
N LEU A 477 4.36 32.90 2.48
CA LEU A 477 3.48 31.74 2.38
C LEU A 477 2.03 32.14 2.67
N THR A 478 1.14 31.88 1.71
CA THR A 478 -0.29 32.16 1.81
C THR A 478 -1.08 30.86 1.87
N GLU A 479 -1.91 30.67 2.89
CA GLU A 479 -2.87 29.55 2.94
C GLU A 479 -4.02 29.82 1.94
N LEU A 480 -4.30 28.85 1.06
CA LEU A 480 -5.34 28.94 0.04
C LEU A 480 -6.56 28.07 0.37
N LEU A 481 -6.32 26.86 0.90
CA LEU A 481 -7.35 25.90 1.26
C LEU A 481 -6.98 25.20 2.57
N ASP A 482 -7.99 24.84 3.35
CA ASP A 482 -7.89 24.09 4.59
C ASP A 482 -8.72 22.78 4.52
N GLU A 483 -8.77 22.05 5.64
CA GLU A 483 -9.56 20.82 5.81
C GLU A 483 -9.23 19.69 4.80
N ILE A 484 -8.03 19.70 4.23
CA ILE A 484 -7.58 18.72 3.24
C ILE A 484 -7.18 17.40 3.93
N GLY A 485 -7.61 16.28 3.37
CA GLY A 485 -7.20 14.96 3.85
C GLY A 485 -5.78 14.60 3.41
N CYS A 486 -5.52 14.66 2.11
CA CYS A 486 -4.19 14.44 1.54
C CYS A 486 -4.08 15.23 0.24
N SER A 487 -3.34 16.34 0.27
CA SER A 487 -3.13 17.16 -0.91
C SER A 487 -2.30 16.42 -1.94
N ASN A 488 -2.79 16.34 -3.16
CA ASN A 488 -2.17 15.55 -4.22
C ASN A 488 -2.26 16.23 -5.57
N GLY A 489 -2.17 15.45 -6.65
CA GLY A 489 -2.09 15.86 -8.05
C GLY A 489 -2.57 17.26 -8.36
N MET A 490 -1.67 18.06 -8.93
CA MET A 490 -1.94 19.38 -9.47
C MET A 490 -1.54 19.48 -10.93
N GLY A 491 -2.23 20.34 -11.68
CA GLY A 491 -1.87 20.58 -13.08
C GLY A 491 -2.62 21.76 -13.69
N PHE A 492 -1.94 22.54 -14.53
CA PHE A 492 -2.55 23.68 -15.20
C PHE A 492 -3.11 23.29 -16.57
N THR A 493 -4.26 23.87 -16.93
CA THR A 493 -4.76 23.80 -18.31
C THR A 493 -3.75 24.40 -19.30
N PRO A 494 -3.78 24.05 -20.59
CA PRO A 494 -2.87 24.61 -21.60
C PRO A 494 -2.89 26.14 -21.73
N THR A 495 -4.00 26.80 -21.36
CA THR A 495 -4.13 28.27 -21.35
C THR A 495 -3.70 28.91 -20.03
N ASP A 496 -3.31 28.10 -19.04
CA ASP A 496 -2.91 28.51 -17.70
C ASP A 496 -3.97 29.30 -16.92
N GLU A 497 -5.24 29.28 -17.36
CA GLU A 497 -6.35 29.99 -16.71
C GLU A 497 -7.01 29.18 -15.59
N ARG A 498 -6.67 27.89 -15.48
CA ARG A 498 -7.28 26.96 -14.52
C ARG A 498 -6.28 25.97 -13.95
N LEU A 499 -6.48 25.64 -12.68
CA LEU A 499 -5.73 24.64 -11.94
C LEU A 499 -6.64 23.43 -11.65
N TYR A 500 -6.17 22.24 -11.98
CA TYR A 500 -6.70 20.98 -11.46
C TYR A 500 -6.06 20.65 -10.13
N TYR A 501 -6.82 20.07 -9.21
CA TYR A 501 -6.37 19.75 -7.86
C TYR A 501 -7.06 18.50 -7.30
N ILE A 502 -6.30 17.67 -6.59
CA ILE A 502 -6.79 16.47 -5.91
C ILE A 502 -6.61 16.62 -4.39
N ASP A 503 -7.71 16.39 -3.66
CA ASP A 503 -7.67 15.96 -2.26
C ASP A 503 -8.07 14.48 -2.22
N SER A 504 -7.10 13.59 -2.10
CA SER A 504 -7.23 12.16 -2.43
C SER A 504 -8.41 11.47 -1.74
N PRO A 505 -8.66 11.63 -0.42
CA PRO A 505 -9.77 10.99 0.27
C PRO A 505 -11.16 11.39 -0.24
N THR A 506 -11.29 12.53 -0.92
CA THR A 506 -12.57 12.94 -1.54
C THR A 506 -12.89 12.12 -2.78
N LYS A 507 -11.88 11.52 -3.44
CA LYS A 507 -11.96 10.90 -4.76
C LYS A 507 -12.50 11.83 -5.85
N LEU A 508 -12.37 13.14 -5.66
CA LEU A 508 -12.75 14.16 -6.65
C LEU A 508 -11.51 14.81 -7.23
N ILE A 509 -11.49 14.98 -8.55
CA ILE A 509 -10.58 15.92 -9.20
C ILE A 509 -11.33 17.24 -9.30
N SER A 510 -10.86 18.25 -8.58
CA SER A 510 -11.42 19.60 -8.62
C SER A 510 -10.75 20.43 -9.71
N ARG A 511 -11.44 21.47 -10.17
CA ARG A 511 -10.91 22.52 -11.04
C ARG A 511 -11.22 23.88 -10.43
N PHE A 512 -10.25 24.77 -10.47
CA PHE A 512 -10.36 26.16 -10.02
C PHE A 512 -10.08 27.10 -11.19
N ASP A 513 -10.74 28.25 -11.19
CA ASP A 513 -10.25 29.40 -11.95
C ASP A 513 -9.02 29.96 -11.23
N TYR A 514 -7.94 30.21 -11.99
CA TYR A 514 -6.66 30.71 -11.49
C TYR A 514 -6.40 32.12 -12.00
N ASP A 515 -6.12 33.05 -11.07
CA ASP A 515 -5.72 34.40 -11.41
C ASP A 515 -4.20 34.47 -11.57
N ALA A 516 -3.71 34.64 -12.80
CA ALA A 516 -2.27 34.71 -13.07
C ALA A 516 -1.57 35.92 -12.39
N ALA A 517 -2.29 37.02 -12.18
CA ALA A 517 -1.72 38.22 -11.57
C ALA A 517 -1.49 38.03 -10.07
N THR A 518 -2.44 37.41 -9.35
CA THR A 518 -2.35 37.25 -7.89
C THR A 518 -1.90 35.86 -7.44
N GLY A 519 -2.18 34.84 -8.23
CA GLY A 519 -2.00 33.43 -7.87
C GLY A 519 -3.16 32.88 -7.04
N ASP A 520 -4.30 33.57 -6.97
CA ASP A 520 -5.46 33.15 -6.20
C ASP A 520 -6.29 32.11 -6.95
N LEU A 521 -6.98 31.26 -6.19
CA LEU A 521 -7.89 30.23 -6.70
C LEU A 521 -9.33 30.59 -6.36
N SER A 522 -10.23 30.42 -7.32
CA SER A 522 -11.66 30.62 -7.11
C SER A 522 -12.49 29.64 -7.93
N GLY A 523 -13.82 29.68 -7.79
CA GLY A 523 -14.73 28.92 -8.65
C GLY A 523 -14.52 27.40 -8.60
N ARG A 524 -14.31 26.82 -7.41
CA ARG A 524 -14.11 25.36 -7.26
C ARG A 524 -15.28 24.58 -7.87
N GLU A 525 -14.97 23.75 -8.86
CA GLU A 525 -15.91 22.84 -9.51
C GLU A 525 -15.37 21.40 -9.51
N VAL A 526 -16.27 20.41 -9.50
CA VAL A 526 -15.89 19.01 -9.70
C VAL A 526 -15.64 18.80 -11.20
N PHE A 527 -14.40 18.44 -11.55
CA PHE A 527 -14.02 18.07 -12.92
C PHE A 527 -14.25 16.58 -13.18
N VAL A 528 -13.84 15.72 -12.24
CA VAL A 528 -14.08 14.27 -12.27
C VAL A 528 -14.55 13.81 -10.90
N ASP A 529 -15.64 13.03 -10.86
CA ASP A 529 -16.08 12.29 -9.68
C ASP A 529 -15.69 10.82 -9.85
N SER A 530 -14.70 10.38 -9.09
CA SER A 530 -14.21 9.00 -9.08
C SER A 530 -14.58 8.25 -7.79
N THR A 531 -15.60 8.72 -7.06
CA THR A 531 -16.02 8.12 -5.77
C THR A 531 -16.43 6.66 -5.89
N LYS A 532 -16.90 6.25 -7.07
CA LYS A 532 -17.32 4.87 -7.38
C LYS A 532 -16.23 4.04 -8.05
N ASP A 533 -15.10 4.64 -8.39
CA ASP A 533 -14.01 3.96 -9.07
C ASP A 533 -13.10 3.24 -8.06
N ASP A 534 -12.46 2.18 -8.52
CA ASP A 534 -11.40 1.50 -7.79
C ASP A 534 -10.17 2.40 -7.66
N GLY A 535 -9.51 2.28 -6.52
CA GLY A 535 -8.38 3.12 -6.15
C GLY A 535 -8.78 4.55 -5.77
N VAL A 536 -7.76 5.39 -5.58
CA VAL A 536 -7.85 6.78 -5.15
C VAL A 536 -7.03 7.64 -6.12
N PRO A 537 -7.56 8.78 -6.60
CA PRO A 537 -6.77 9.69 -7.43
C PRO A 537 -5.56 10.21 -6.64
N ASP A 538 -4.40 10.20 -7.28
CA ASP A 538 -3.12 10.54 -6.65
C ASP A 538 -2.42 11.68 -7.43
N GLY A 539 -1.14 11.58 -7.78
CA GLY A 539 -0.46 12.52 -8.67
C GLY A 539 -1.07 12.61 -10.08
N MET A 540 -0.90 13.76 -10.74
CA MET A 540 -1.40 14.00 -12.10
C MET A 540 -0.43 14.82 -12.96
N THR A 541 -0.64 14.80 -14.28
CA THR A 541 -0.04 15.74 -15.24
C THR A 541 -1.04 16.09 -16.36
N VAL A 542 -0.80 17.18 -17.07
CA VAL A 542 -1.66 17.66 -18.18
C VAL A 542 -0.87 17.65 -19.49
N ASP A 543 -1.39 16.93 -20.48
CA ASP A 543 -0.75 16.88 -21.80
C ASP A 543 -1.05 18.14 -22.66
N ALA A 544 -0.35 18.26 -23.79
CA ALA A 544 -0.49 19.41 -24.70
C ALA A 544 -1.89 19.52 -25.34
N GLU A 545 -2.68 18.44 -25.34
CA GLU A 545 -4.08 18.43 -25.79
C GLU A 545 -5.06 18.88 -24.70
N GLY A 546 -4.56 19.15 -23.49
CA GLY A 546 -5.34 19.55 -22.32
C GLY A 546 -6.03 18.38 -21.62
N CYS A 547 -5.60 17.14 -21.88
CA CYS A 547 -6.11 15.98 -21.17
C CYS A 547 -5.33 15.77 -19.86
N VAL A 548 -6.04 15.35 -18.82
CA VAL A 548 -5.47 15.09 -17.49
C VAL A 548 -5.12 13.60 -17.38
N TRP A 549 -3.86 13.30 -17.11
CA TRP A 549 -3.39 11.97 -16.74
C TRP A 549 -3.31 11.88 -15.23
N CYS A 550 -4.07 10.98 -14.61
CA CYS A 550 -4.15 10.86 -13.16
C CYS A 550 -3.87 9.44 -12.71
N ALA A 551 -2.90 9.30 -11.81
CA ALA A 551 -2.54 8.04 -11.17
C ALA A 551 -3.66 7.56 -10.25
N ARG A 552 -3.76 6.23 -10.08
CA ARG A 552 -4.74 5.60 -9.21
C ARG A 552 -4.03 4.73 -8.18
N TRP A 553 -3.87 5.30 -6.98
CA TRP A 553 -3.39 4.57 -5.82
C TRP A 553 -4.35 3.42 -5.47
N ASP A 554 -3.83 2.23 -5.24
CA ASP A 554 -4.59 0.97 -5.09
C ASP A 554 -5.51 0.58 -6.28
N GLY A 555 -5.40 1.29 -7.42
CA GLY A 555 -6.22 1.05 -8.62
C GLY A 555 -5.47 0.40 -9.79
N SER A 556 -4.17 0.14 -9.67
CA SER A 556 -3.33 -0.49 -10.71
C SER A 556 -3.36 0.19 -12.09
N CYS A 557 -3.58 1.51 -12.14
CA CYS A 557 -3.69 2.19 -13.42
C CYS A 557 -3.34 3.68 -13.38
N LEU A 558 -3.10 4.20 -14.58
CA LEU A 558 -3.09 5.61 -14.93
C LEU A 558 -4.27 5.89 -15.86
N VAL A 559 -5.08 6.90 -15.56
CA VAL A 559 -6.28 7.22 -16.33
C VAL A 559 -6.14 8.58 -17.00
N ARG A 560 -6.48 8.66 -18.30
CA ARG A 560 -6.50 9.90 -19.08
C ARG A 560 -7.93 10.39 -19.23
N TYR A 561 -8.17 11.63 -18.83
CA TYR A 561 -9.44 12.33 -18.96
C TYR A 561 -9.34 13.42 -20.03
N ASP A 562 -10.35 13.51 -20.89
CA ASP A 562 -10.46 14.63 -21.82
C ASP A 562 -10.76 15.97 -21.08
N PRO A 563 -10.69 17.14 -21.75
CA PRO A 563 -10.98 18.43 -21.11
C PRO A 563 -12.41 18.59 -20.55
N LYS A 564 -13.29 17.60 -20.74
CA LYS A 564 -14.66 17.56 -20.18
C LYS A 564 -14.77 16.56 -19.01
N GLY A 565 -13.67 15.98 -18.56
CA GLY A 565 -13.64 15.02 -17.44
C GLY A 565 -14.08 13.61 -17.83
N ARG A 566 -14.12 13.28 -19.13
CA ARG A 566 -14.49 11.94 -19.59
C ARG A 566 -13.25 11.09 -19.73
N GLU A 567 -13.26 9.90 -19.15
CA GLU A 567 -12.19 8.92 -19.35
C GLU A 567 -12.12 8.53 -20.83
N ILE A 568 -10.93 8.65 -21.41
CA ILE A 568 -10.65 8.32 -22.82
C ILE A 568 -9.56 7.28 -22.98
N GLN A 569 -8.76 7.02 -21.94
CA GLN A 569 -7.73 6.00 -21.95
C GLN A 569 -7.41 5.55 -20.52
N ARG A 570 -7.07 4.26 -20.38
CA ARG A 570 -6.60 3.66 -19.15
C ARG A 570 -5.40 2.77 -19.44
N VAL A 571 -4.32 2.99 -18.69
CA VAL A 571 -3.07 2.22 -18.80
C VAL A 571 -2.91 1.43 -17.50
N HIS A 572 -2.78 0.12 -17.60
CA HIS A 572 -2.63 -0.77 -16.44
C HIS A 572 -1.17 -1.01 -16.11
N PHE A 573 -0.88 -1.15 -14.82
CA PHE A 573 0.46 -1.41 -14.30
C PHE A 573 0.48 -2.70 -13.49
N PRO A 574 1.61 -3.43 -13.44
CA PRO A 574 1.77 -4.65 -12.65
C PRO A 574 1.97 -4.37 -11.15
N THR A 575 1.40 -3.28 -10.65
CA THR A 575 1.50 -2.79 -9.28
C THR A 575 0.17 -2.14 -8.90
N ARG A 576 -0.25 -2.28 -7.63
CA ARG A 576 -1.50 -1.72 -7.11
C ARG A 576 -1.44 -0.21 -6.98
N LYS A 577 -0.30 0.33 -6.57
CA LYS A 577 -0.15 1.72 -6.14
C LYS A 577 0.62 2.49 -7.20
N VAL A 578 -0.08 2.92 -8.24
CA VAL A 578 0.43 3.92 -9.19
C VAL A 578 0.24 5.28 -8.53
N SER A 579 1.33 6.04 -8.39
CA SER A 579 1.37 7.21 -7.48
C SER A 579 1.39 8.54 -8.23
N CYS A 580 2.27 8.72 -9.22
CA CYS A 580 2.34 9.98 -9.97
C CYS A 580 2.88 9.77 -11.39
N ALA A 581 2.69 10.76 -12.25
CA ALA A 581 3.14 10.73 -13.63
C ALA A 581 3.61 12.11 -14.11
N SER A 582 4.65 12.16 -14.93
CA SER A 582 5.13 13.38 -15.58
C SER A 582 5.73 13.08 -16.95
N PHE A 583 5.56 14.02 -17.89
CA PHE A 583 6.17 13.91 -19.21
C PHE A 583 7.63 14.36 -19.18
N GLY A 584 8.46 13.66 -19.94
CA GLY A 584 9.88 13.92 -20.09
C GLY A 584 10.42 13.42 -21.42
N GLY A 585 11.74 13.30 -21.48
CA GLY A 585 12.46 13.09 -22.73
C GLY A 585 12.64 14.39 -23.53
N PRO A 586 13.57 14.42 -24.51
CA PRO A 586 13.88 15.63 -25.28
C PRO A 586 12.68 16.23 -26.03
N ASP A 587 11.70 15.40 -26.39
CA ASP A 587 10.50 15.77 -27.12
C ASP A 587 9.22 15.79 -26.25
N LEU A 588 9.34 15.53 -24.94
CA LEU A 588 8.22 15.42 -24.00
C LEU A 588 7.17 14.36 -24.39
N GLN A 589 7.57 13.30 -25.10
CA GLN A 589 6.67 12.19 -25.46
C GLN A 589 6.82 10.96 -24.56
N ASP A 590 7.83 10.94 -23.69
CA ASP A 590 8.01 9.88 -22.69
C ASP A 590 7.22 10.22 -21.42
N LEU A 591 6.24 9.40 -21.07
CA LEU A 591 5.48 9.52 -19.84
C LEU A 591 6.10 8.63 -18.77
N TYR A 592 6.73 9.25 -17.78
CA TYR A 592 7.30 8.57 -16.62
C TYR A 592 6.25 8.44 -15.53
N VAL A 593 6.20 7.27 -14.88
CA VAL A 593 5.18 6.95 -13.89
C VAL A 593 5.83 6.28 -12.69
N THR A 594 5.67 6.88 -11.52
CA THR A 594 6.14 6.33 -10.24
C THR A 594 5.08 5.43 -9.63
N THR A 595 5.55 4.49 -8.80
CA THR A 595 4.67 3.57 -8.07
C THR A 595 5.18 3.40 -6.64
N ALA A 596 4.38 2.79 -5.77
CA ALA A 596 4.72 2.61 -4.37
C ALA A 596 4.73 1.13 -3.95
N GLY A 597 5.80 0.70 -3.30
CA GLY A 597 5.91 -0.61 -2.66
C GLY A 597 5.13 -0.67 -1.35
N GLY A 598 4.91 0.48 -0.68
CA GLY A 598 4.37 0.55 0.66
C GLY A 598 5.21 -0.25 1.67
N GLN A 599 4.57 -0.67 2.77
CA GLN A 599 5.22 -1.51 3.78
C GLN A 599 5.36 -2.99 3.38
N ASP A 600 4.75 -3.39 2.26
CA ASP A 600 4.75 -4.77 1.75
C ASP A 600 4.74 -4.73 0.21
N ARG A 601 5.93 -4.52 -0.38
CA ARG A 601 6.12 -4.43 -1.85
C ARG A 601 5.49 -5.61 -2.55
N GLU A 602 5.70 -6.81 -2.04
CA GLU A 602 5.21 -8.02 -2.69
C GLU A 602 3.69 -8.15 -2.72
N ALA A 603 2.98 -7.62 -1.71
CA ALA A 603 1.53 -7.54 -1.71
C ALA A 603 1.00 -6.50 -2.70
N ASN A 604 1.82 -5.49 -3.02
CA ASN A 604 1.47 -4.44 -3.97
C ASN A 604 1.88 -4.77 -5.41
N GLY A 605 2.74 -5.76 -5.65
CA GLY A 605 3.09 -6.28 -6.98
C GLY A 605 4.59 -6.47 -7.18
N PRO A 606 5.02 -7.30 -8.16
CA PRO A 606 6.44 -7.63 -8.38
C PRO A 606 7.33 -6.40 -8.65
N LEU A 607 6.77 -5.33 -9.21
CA LEU A 607 7.45 -4.07 -9.54
C LEU A 607 6.85 -2.87 -8.79
N ALA A 608 6.29 -3.11 -7.59
CA ALA A 608 5.76 -2.03 -6.78
C ALA A 608 6.91 -1.21 -6.15
N GLY A 609 6.83 0.11 -6.28
CA GLY A 609 7.90 1.03 -5.88
C GLY A 609 8.78 1.48 -7.05
N SER A 610 8.70 0.78 -8.18
CA SER A 610 9.53 1.01 -9.36
C SER A 610 9.10 2.23 -10.16
N LEU A 611 10.00 2.72 -11.01
CA LEU A 611 9.75 3.75 -12.02
C LEU A 611 9.48 3.10 -13.37
N PHE A 612 8.40 3.53 -14.02
CA PHE A 612 7.99 3.09 -15.35
C PHE A 612 8.10 4.22 -16.37
N ARG A 613 8.24 3.84 -17.64
CA ARG A 613 8.15 4.73 -18.80
C ARG A 613 7.22 4.11 -19.84
N LEU A 614 6.38 4.94 -20.47
CA LEU A 614 5.64 4.58 -21.68
C LEU A 614 5.59 5.76 -22.66
N ARG A 615 5.34 5.46 -23.95
CA ARG A 615 5.01 6.48 -24.96
C ARG A 615 3.54 6.36 -25.35
N PRO A 616 2.65 7.24 -24.83
CA PRO A 616 1.22 7.15 -25.09
C PRO A 616 0.80 7.66 -26.49
N GLY A 617 1.74 8.20 -27.28
CA GLY A 617 1.45 8.78 -28.60
C GLY A 617 0.94 10.21 -28.56
N VAL A 618 1.11 10.89 -27.42
CA VAL A 618 0.82 12.32 -27.23
C VAL A 618 2.01 13.01 -26.57
N GLN A 619 2.07 14.33 -26.72
CA GLN A 619 3.13 15.16 -26.15
C GLN A 619 2.65 15.81 -24.84
N GLY A 620 3.53 15.85 -23.86
CA GLY A 620 3.36 16.61 -22.63
C GLY A 620 3.64 18.11 -22.77
N ARG A 621 3.76 18.77 -21.62
CA ARG A 621 4.19 20.15 -21.49
C ARG A 621 5.41 20.21 -20.58
N ALA A 622 6.27 21.19 -20.79
CA ALA A 622 7.36 21.44 -19.85
C ALA A 622 6.76 21.96 -18.55
N GLU A 623 7.20 21.41 -17.41
CA GLU A 623 6.84 21.91 -16.09
C GLU A 623 7.30 23.36 -15.91
N PHE A 624 6.52 24.15 -15.19
CA PHE A 624 6.92 25.50 -14.84
C PHE A 624 8.13 25.47 -13.89
N ARG A 625 8.97 26.51 -13.97
CA ARG A 625 10.10 26.68 -13.07
C ARG A 625 9.71 27.59 -11.92
N SER A 626 10.01 27.19 -10.70
CA SER A 626 9.87 28.07 -9.54
C SER A 626 10.92 29.18 -9.58
N ARG A 627 10.63 30.32 -8.94
CA ARG A 627 11.48 31.51 -8.88
C ARG A 627 11.56 32.07 -7.46
N ILE A 628 11.57 31.19 -6.48
CA ILE A 628 11.52 31.59 -5.07
C ILE A 628 12.84 32.26 -4.71
N GLY A 629 12.73 33.50 -4.23
CA GLY A 629 13.87 34.30 -3.82
C GLY A 629 14.63 33.62 -2.70
N VAL A 630 15.90 33.32 -2.96
CA VAL A 630 16.88 32.98 -1.93
C VAL A 630 17.38 34.31 -1.35
N THR A 631 16.53 35.03 -0.63
CA THR A 631 17.00 36.16 0.17
C THR A 631 17.62 35.59 1.43
N GLY A 632 18.94 35.44 1.42
CA GLY A 632 19.69 35.31 2.66
C GLY A 632 19.39 36.48 3.60
N PRO A 633 19.60 36.32 4.91
CA PRO A 633 19.48 37.41 5.88
C PRO A 633 20.32 38.65 5.51
#